data_AF-A0A7C4YL51-F1
#
_entry.id   AF-A0A7C4YL51-F1
#
_cell.length_a   1.000
_cell.length_b   1.000
_cell.length_c   1.000
_cell.angle_alpha   90.00
_cell.angle_beta   90.00
_cell.angle_gamma   90.00
#
_symmetry.space_group_name_H-M   'P 1'
#
loop_
_entity.id
_entity.type
_entity.pdbx_description
1 polymer ?
#
loop_
_entity_poly.entity_id
_entity_poly.type
_entity_poly.pdbx_seq_one_letter_code
_entity_poly.pdbx_strand_id
1 'polypeptide(L)'
;MKLNLAEFKTDFLEASNNIDKVTRFWNKYNYKPFDLLNIGHHWQLRERVFSLLRTCKEIDSAAFARIHKGNPYYFIGISSYLLDDFQTAVYFFDASVTEDMNAGADPIDNPKPSTHFLMLEGEASNQSAKKLTEFVQAKVERALNYYQVNVIKSDVVSPLTIDKLRKDFIYRALTTKNRPGLRTLVTAFITFCIEWDFRKDHFEYGVGNGTSEPFFSHLFRGCILFESLLMHNPVNMPVGKNLGSVLTEKAIKEKLGIGEIKGKGGGEIFVLDDVFEELIKYDESIHETIKITYMARNTFGHNLGWDSNIGHDQYQKLYFIIVSACLHVIACLWK
;
A
#
# COMPACT_ATOMS: atom_id res chain seq x y z
N MET A 1 -9.55 18.38 29.43
CA MET A 1 -9.75 17.54 30.62
C MET A 1 -8.43 17.52 31.39
N LYS A 2 -8.36 17.99 32.64
CA LYS A 2 -7.14 17.81 33.45
C LYS A 2 -7.06 16.33 33.81
N LEU A 3 -6.14 15.62 33.17
CA LEU A 3 -5.90 14.20 33.39
C LEU A 3 -5.35 14.01 34.81
N ASN A 4 -6.01 13.23 35.66
CA ASN A 4 -5.38 12.77 36.90
C ASN A 4 -4.34 11.70 36.52
N LEU A 5 -3.06 12.07 36.51
CA LEU A 5 -1.98 11.19 36.04
C LEU A 5 -1.86 9.90 36.87
N ALA A 6 -2.17 9.96 38.16
CA ALA A 6 -2.14 8.78 39.03
C ALA A 6 -3.25 7.80 38.65
N GLU A 7 -4.47 8.29 38.44
CA GLU A 7 -5.61 7.47 37.99
C GLU A 7 -5.34 6.90 36.59
N PHE A 8 -4.85 7.72 35.66
CA PHE A 8 -4.49 7.29 34.31
C PHE A 8 -3.47 6.15 34.33
N LYS A 9 -2.40 6.30 35.12
CA LYS A 9 -1.36 5.28 35.25
C LYS A 9 -1.92 3.98 35.81
N THR A 10 -2.75 4.05 36.84
CA THR A 10 -3.39 2.86 37.43
C THR A 10 -4.25 2.13 36.40
N ASP A 11 -5.15 2.85 35.71
CA ASP A 11 -6.03 2.25 34.69
C ASP A 11 -5.22 1.65 33.53
N PHE A 12 -4.16 2.33 33.09
CA PHE A 12 -3.28 1.87 32.03
C PHE A 12 -2.58 0.56 32.41
N LEU A 13 -1.96 0.51 33.60
CA LEU A 13 -1.28 -0.68 34.07
C LEU A 13 -2.25 -1.84 34.26
N GLU A 14 -3.45 -1.57 34.76
CA GLU A 14 -4.51 -2.57 34.90
C GLU A 14 -4.95 -3.13 33.55
N ALA A 15 -5.20 -2.26 32.56
CA ALA A 15 -5.56 -2.66 31.20
C ALA A 15 -4.43 -3.42 30.48
N SER A 16 -3.17 -3.05 30.73
CA SER A 16 -2.00 -3.76 30.15
C SER A 16 -1.86 -5.20 30.61
N ASN A 17 -2.47 -5.56 31.74
CA ASN A 17 -2.43 -6.90 32.32
C ASN A 17 -3.77 -7.65 32.19
N ASN A 18 -4.82 -7.00 31.64
CA ASN A 18 -6.14 -7.61 31.48
C ASN A 18 -6.82 -7.11 30.20
N ILE A 19 -6.93 -8.00 29.21
CA ILE A 19 -7.49 -7.73 27.89
C ILE A 19 -8.93 -7.20 27.94
N ASP A 20 -9.75 -7.65 28.89
CA ASP A 20 -11.16 -7.24 29.03
C ASP A 20 -11.28 -5.76 29.41
N LYS A 21 -10.24 -5.20 30.02
CA LYS A 21 -10.18 -3.78 30.45
C LYS A 21 -9.61 -2.86 29.38
N VAL A 22 -9.00 -3.40 28.33
CA VAL A 22 -8.33 -2.60 27.27
C VAL A 22 -9.32 -1.71 26.54
N THR A 23 -10.46 -2.26 26.12
CA THR A 23 -11.51 -1.48 25.43
C THR A 23 -12.02 -0.34 26.30
N ARG A 24 -12.23 -0.60 27.59
CA ARG A 24 -12.69 0.41 28.55
C ARG A 24 -11.65 1.52 28.72
N PHE A 25 -10.37 1.17 28.82
CA PHE A 25 -9.28 2.13 28.93
C PHE A 25 -9.23 3.07 27.72
N TRP A 26 -9.20 2.52 26.49
CA TRP A 26 -9.15 3.34 25.29
C TRP A 26 -10.40 4.20 25.14
N ASN A 27 -11.60 3.69 25.43
CA ASN A 27 -12.84 4.47 25.35
C ASN A 27 -12.89 5.60 26.39
N LYS A 28 -12.32 5.39 27.60
CA LYS A 28 -12.26 6.41 28.65
C LYS A 28 -11.37 7.58 28.23
N TYR A 29 -10.20 7.31 27.65
CA TYR A 29 -9.18 8.33 27.39
C TYR A 29 -9.12 8.85 25.96
N ASN A 30 -9.64 8.10 24.98
CA ASN A 30 -9.89 8.57 23.61
C ASN A 30 -11.36 9.00 23.46
N TYR A 31 -11.81 9.93 24.30
CA TYR A 31 -13.23 10.31 24.41
C TYR A 31 -13.88 10.67 23.07
N LYS A 32 -14.98 9.98 22.73
CA LYS A 32 -15.83 10.23 21.55
C LYS A 32 -15.03 10.44 20.24
N PRO A 33 -14.30 9.41 19.77
CA PRO A 33 -13.47 9.55 18.57
C PRO A 33 -14.34 9.71 17.30
N PHE A 34 -15.52 9.09 17.27
CA PHE A 34 -16.46 9.22 16.16
C PHE A 34 -17.04 10.63 16.03
N ASP A 35 -17.27 11.35 17.12
CA ASP A 35 -17.72 12.74 17.06
C ASP A 35 -16.69 13.60 16.31
N LEU A 36 -15.40 13.46 16.63
CA LEU A 36 -14.33 14.19 15.94
C LEU A 36 -14.21 13.80 14.46
N LEU A 37 -14.42 12.53 14.12
CA LEU A 37 -14.48 12.09 12.72
C LEU A 37 -15.65 12.76 12.00
N ASN A 38 -16.85 12.74 12.59
CA ASN A 38 -18.06 13.23 11.94
C ASN A 38 -18.07 14.75 11.74
N ILE A 39 -17.42 15.52 12.62
CA ILE A 39 -17.30 16.99 12.50
C ILE A 39 -16.07 17.45 11.71
N GLY A 40 -15.29 16.54 11.10
CA GLY A 40 -14.13 16.91 10.28
C GLY A 40 -12.85 17.23 11.07
N HIS A 41 -12.81 16.98 12.38
CA HIS A 41 -11.66 17.30 13.24
C HIS A 41 -10.59 16.19 13.23
N HIS A 42 -10.19 15.75 12.03
CA HIS A 42 -9.32 14.58 11.83
C HIS A 42 -7.93 14.78 12.43
N TRP A 43 -7.32 15.95 12.24
CA TRP A 43 -6.01 16.28 12.80
C TRP A 43 -6.02 16.22 14.34
N GLN A 44 -7.06 16.79 14.96
CA GLN A 44 -7.20 16.78 16.42
C GLN A 44 -7.36 15.36 16.97
N LEU A 45 -8.14 14.52 16.29
CA LEU A 45 -8.25 13.10 16.65
C LEU A 45 -6.89 12.41 16.54
N ARG A 46 -6.18 12.58 15.42
CA ARG A 46 -4.88 11.96 15.18
C ARG A 46 -3.87 12.34 16.27
N GLU A 47 -3.71 13.64 16.53
CA GLU A 47 -2.78 14.13 17.55
C GLU A 47 -3.14 13.66 18.96
N ARG A 48 -4.43 13.63 19.28
CA ARG A 48 -4.90 13.12 20.58
C ARG A 48 -4.53 11.66 20.78
N VAL A 49 -4.75 10.81 19.78
CA VAL A 49 -4.44 9.37 19.89
C VAL A 49 -2.92 9.16 19.93
N PHE A 50 -2.14 9.87 19.12
CA PHE A 50 -0.68 9.82 19.21
C PHE A 50 -0.15 10.27 20.57
N SER A 51 -0.68 11.37 21.12
CA SER A 51 -0.30 11.84 22.45
C SER A 51 -0.62 10.79 23.51
N LEU A 52 -1.80 10.16 23.42
CA LEU A 52 -2.21 9.12 24.36
C LEU A 52 -1.26 7.91 24.33
N LEU A 53 -0.89 7.43 23.13
CA LEU A 53 0.07 6.34 22.98
C LEU A 53 1.46 6.71 23.50
N ARG A 54 1.95 7.93 23.21
CA ARG A 54 3.21 8.45 23.73
C ARG A 54 3.23 8.47 25.25
N THR A 55 2.20 9.02 25.88
CA THR A 55 2.07 9.06 27.34
C THR A 55 2.07 7.66 27.96
N CYS A 56 1.37 6.68 27.36
CA CYS A 56 1.40 5.30 27.85
C CYS A 56 2.82 4.70 27.79
N LYS A 57 3.53 4.92 26.68
CA LYS A 57 4.91 4.44 26.50
C LYS A 57 5.90 5.07 27.47
N GLU A 58 5.74 6.37 27.75
CA GLU A 58 6.54 7.12 28.72
C GLU A 58 6.31 6.65 30.16
N ILE A 59 5.07 6.29 30.51
CA ILE A 59 4.73 5.78 31.85
C ILE A 59 5.36 4.42 32.12
N ASP A 60 5.21 3.49 31.18
CA ASP A 60 5.79 2.14 31.26
C ASP A 60 5.85 1.50 29.87
N SER A 61 7.06 1.42 29.31
CA SER A 61 7.30 0.85 27.98
C SER A 61 7.02 -0.66 27.90
N ALA A 62 7.19 -1.40 29.00
CA ALA A 62 6.90 -2.84 29.03
C ALA A 62 5.39 -3.09 29.07
N ALA A 63 4.64 -2.32 29.85
CA ALA A 63 3.18 -2.35 29.85
C ALA A 63 2.62 -1.91 28.48
N PHE A 64 3.22 -0.89 27.85
CA PHE A 64 2.83 -0.43 26.52
C PHE A 64 3.02 -1.50 25.43
N ALA A 65 4.08 -2.30 25.54
CA ALA A 65 4.31 -3.43 24.65
C ALA A 65 3.22 -4.51 24.78
N ARG A 66 2.67 -4.71 26.00
CA ARG A 66 1.66 -5.75 26.29
C ARG A 66 0.22 -5.32 25.99
N ILE A 67 -0.14 -4.06 26.24
CA ILE A 67 -1.51 -3.60 26.02
C ILE A 67 -1.89 -3.72 24.54
N HIS A 68 -3.08 -4.23 24.24
CA HIS A 68 -3.56 -4.32 22.85
C HIS A 68 -3.92 -2.93 22.29
N LYS A 69 -3.37 -2.58 21.12
CA LYS A 69 -3.43 -1.23 20.52
C LYS A 69 -4.21 -1.17 19.20
N GLY A 70 -4.94 -2.22 18.83
CA GLY A 70 -5.72 -2.25 17.59
C GLY A 70 -6.67 -1.06 17.41
N ASN A 71 -7.50 -0.77 18.41
CA ASN A 71 -8.44 0.36 18.37
C ASN A 71 -7.78 1.75 18.16
N PRO A 72 -6.77 2.17 18.95
CA PRO A 72 -6.11 3.45 18.70
C PRO A 72 -5.38 3.49 17.36
N TYR A 73 -4.72 2.39 16.93
CA TYR A 73 -4.11 2.33 15.60
C TYR A 73 -5.14 2.49 14.48
N TYR A 74 -6.30 1.85 14.58
CA TYR A 74 -7.38 2.00 13.61
C TYR A 74 -7.85 3.47 13.48
N PHE A 75 -8.02 4.20 14.58
CA PHE A 75 -8.39 5.61 14.52
C PHE A 75 -7.28 6.52 13.95
N ILE A 76 -6.00 6.22 14.20
CA ILE A 76 -4.89 6.90 13.52
C ILE A 76 -4.94 6.61 12.02
N GLY A 77 -5.22 5.37 11.63
CA GLY A 77 -5.39 4.95 10.24
C GLY A 77 -6.46 5.79 9.52
N ILE A 78 -7.68 5.83 10.06
CA ILE A 78 -8.79 6.61 9.50
C ILE A 78 -8.45 8.10 9.43
N SER A 79 -7.99 8.68 10.54
CA SER A 79 -7.75 10.13 10.59
C SER A 79 -6.61 10.55 9.67
N SER A 80 -5.56 9.73 9.50
CA SER A 80 -4.49 9.99 8.55
C SER A 80 -4.95 9.88 7.11
N TYR A 81 -5.82 8.91 6.80
CA TYR A 81 -6.41 8.78 5.48
C TYR A 81 -7.21 10.02 5.08
N LEU A 82 -8.05 10.52 6.01
CA LEU A 82 -8.86 11.72 5.81
C LEU A 82 -8.05 13.04 5.80
N LEU A 83 -6.73 12.95 6.03
CA LEU A 83 -5.77 14.05 5.91
C LEU A 83 -4.83 13.85 4.71
N ASP A 84 -5.14 12.92 3.81
CA ASP A 84 -4.33 12.54 2.64
C ASP A 84 -2.92 12.03 2.98
N ASP A 85 -2.69 11.62 4.23
CA ASP A 85 -1.47 11.00 4.72
C ASP A 85 -1.59 9.47 4.59
N PHE A 86 -1.66 9.01 3.33
CA PHE A 86 -1.96 7.62 2.99
C PHE A 86 -0.92 6.63 3.51
N GLN A 87 0.36 6.99 3.52
CA GLN A 87 1.42 6.12 4.04
C GLN A 87 1.23 5.86 5.52
N THR A 88 0.99 6.92 6.32
CA THR A 88 0.69 6.78 7.75
C THR A 88 -0.60 6.01 7.95
N ALA A 89 -1.62 6.27 7.13
CA ALA A 89 -2.89 5.58 7.22
C ALA A 89 -2.75 4.06 7.08
N VAL A 90 -2.15 3.60 5.98
CA VAL A 90 -1.99 2.17 5.70
C VAL A 90 -1.04 1.52 6.72
N TYR A 91 0.02 2.21 7.16
CA TYR A 91 0.89 1.73 8.23
C TYR A 91 0.11 1.44 9.51
N PHE A 92 -0.77 2.35 9.95
CA PHE A 92 -1.53 2.16 11.18
C PHE A 92 -2.71 1.18 11.03
N PHE A 93 -3.30 1.03 9.85
CA PHE A 93 -4.20 -0.09 9.58
C PHE A 93 -3.47 -1.44 9.70
N ASP A 94 -2.28 -1.56 9.13
CA ASP A 94 -1.44 -2.77 9.25
C ASP A 94 -0.99 -3.02 10.70
N ALA A 95 -0.62 -1.98 11.45
CA ALA A 95 -0.32 -2.09 12.87
C ALA A 95 -1.53 -2.59 13.67
N SER A 96 -2.73 -2.12 13.36
CA SER A 96 -3.96 -2.64 13.99
C SER A 96 -4.19 -4.11 13.66
N VAL A 97 -4.06 -4.51 12.39
CA VAL A 97 -4.20 -5.92 12.00
C VAL A 97 -3.18 -6.80 12.74
N THR A 98 -1.96 -6.29 12.95
CA THR A 98 -0.93 -7.01 13.71
C THR A 98 -1.34 -7.24 15.16
N GLU A 99 -1.87 -6.21 15.83
CA GLU A 99 -2.37 -6.34 17.21
C GLU A 99 -3.52 -7.34 17.28
N ASP A 100 -4.49 -7.25 16.35
CA ASP A 100 -5.64 -8.14 16.30
C ASP A 100 -5.21 -9.60 16.07
N MET A 101 -4.27 -9.85 15.16
CA MET A 101 -3.73 -11.19 14.90
C MET A 101 -2.94 -11.74 16.09
N ASN A 102 -2.17 -10.90 16.79
CA ASN A 102 -1.47 -11.30 18.02
C ASN A 102 -2.46 -11.66 19.15
N ALA A 103 -3.66 -11.08 19.14
CA ALA A 103 -4.77 -11.43 20.03
C ALA A 103 -5.60 -12.64 19.54
N GLY A 104 -5.22 -13.28 18.43
CA GLY A 104 -5.86 -14.48 17.90
C GLY A 104 -6.97 -14.23 16.89
N ALA A 105 -7.10 -13.02 16.33
CA ALA A 105 -7.98 -12.78 15.19
C ALA A 105 -7.42 -13.47 13.94
N ASP A 106 -8.29 -14.15 13.20
CA ASP A 106 -7.96 -14.73 11.90
C ASP A 106 -8.49 -13.83 10.77
N PRO A 107 -7.72 -13.57 9.70
CA PRO A 107 -8.17 -12.70 8.62
C PRO A 107 -9.39 -13.16 7.83
N ILE A 108 -9.77 -14.44 7.89
CA ILE A 108 -10.96 -15.01 7.23
C ILE A 108 -12.06 -15.30 8.25
N ASP A 109 -11.73 -16.01 9.33
CA ASP A 109 -12.76 -16.55 10.22
C ASP A 109 -13.29 -15.49 11.20
N ASN A 110 -12.47 -14.47 11.53
CA ASN A 110 -12.83 -13.42 12.47
C ASN A 110 -12.16 -12.07 12.11
N PRO A 111 -12.36 -11.57 10.88
CA PRO A 111 -11.74 -10.34 10.43
C PRO A 111 -12.20 -9.16 11.29
N LYS A 112 -11.23 -8.31 11.63
CA LYS A 112 -11.47 -7.04 12.32
C LYS A 112 -11.59 -5.90 11.29
N PRO A 113 -12.12 -4.73 11.66
CA PRO A 113 -12.29 -3.61 10.73
C PRO A 113 -11.01 -3.25 9.95
N SER A 114 -9.83 -3.25 10.57
CA SER A 114 -8.56 -3.01 9.87
C SER A 114 -8.21 -4.12 8.87
N THR A 115 -8.61 -5.36 9.15
CA THR A 115 -8.42 -6.49 8.24
C THR A 115 -9.26 -6.33 6.99
N HIS A 116 -10.54 -5.95 7.13
CA HIS A 116 -11.41 -5.64 6.00
C HIS A 116 -10.83 -4.51 5.12
N PHE A 117 -10.17 -3.52 5.73
CA PHE A 117 -9.47 -2.47 4.97
C PHE A 117 -8.34 -3.06 4.11
N LEU A 118 -7.45 -3.87 4.69
CA LEU A 118 -6.35 -4.49 3.93
C LEU A 118 -6.84 -5.51 2.90
N MET A 119 -7.91 -6.26 3.21
CA MET A 119 -8.56 -7.21 2.31
C MET A 119 -9.42 -6.53 1.24
N LEU A 120 -9.51 -5.19 1.26
CA LEU A 120 -10.30 -4.42 0.30
C LEU A 120 -11.79 -4.81 0.31
N GLU A 121 -12.36 -5.14 1.48
CA GLU A 121 -13.74 -5.63 1.65
C GLU A 121 -14.67 -4.48 2.05
N GLY A 122 -14.98 -3.60 1.08
CA GLY A 122 -15.89 -2.47 1.27
C GLY A 122 -17.33 -2.88 1.55
N GLU A 123 -17.70 -4.09 1.10
CA GLU A 123 -19.01 -4.68 1.29
C GLU A 123 -19.28 -5.15 2.74
N ALA A 124 -18.23 -5.34 3.56
CA ALA A 124 -18.34 -5.94 4.89
C ALA A 124 -19.22 -5.12 5.85
N SER A 125 -20.21 -5.77 6.48
CA SER A 125 -21.20 -5.10 7.34
C SER A 125 -20.63 -4.63 8.69
N ASN A 126 -19.56 -5.26 9.16
CA ASN A 126 -18.86 -4.98 10.42
C ASN A 126 -17.68 -3.98 10.25
N GLN A 127 -17.57 -3.32 9.10
CA GLN A 127 -16.54 -2.31 8.85
C GLN A 127 -17.00 -0.92 9.34
N SER A 128 -16.44 -0.45 10.46
CA SER A 128 -16.77 0.87 11.04
C SER A 128 -16.41 2.05 10.13
N ALA A 129 -15.43 1.88 9.22
CA ALA A 129 -15.03 2.87 8.22
C ALA A 129 -15.43 2.40 6.81
N LYS A 130 -16.69 1.98 6.64
CA LYS A 130 -17.18 1.32 5.42
C LYS A 130 -16.89 2.11 4.15
N LYS A 131 -17.33 3.37 4.10
CA LYS A 131 -17.13 4.27 2.96
C LYS A 131 -15.67 4.42 2.54
N LEU A 132 -14.76 4.45 3.53
CA LEU A 132 -13.33 4.55 3.28
C LEU A 132 -12.82 3.26 2.62
N THR A 133 -13.24 2.10 3.12
CA THR A 133 -12.85 0.80 2.54
C THR A 133 -13.44 0.61 1.14
N GLU A 134 -14.71 0.98 0.93
CA GLU A 134 -15.36 0.99 -0.39
C GLU A 134 -14.58 1.86 -1.39
N PHE A 135 -14.14 3.05 -0.96
CA PHE A 135 -13.38 3.94 -1.82
C PHE A 135 -12.02 3.34 -2.18
N VAL A 136 -11.29 2.77 -1.22
CA VAL A 136 -10.00 2.10 -1.47
C VAL A 136 -10.15 0.89 -2.39
N GLN A 137 -11.16 0.06 -2.17
CA GLN A 137 -11.52 -1.04 -3.06
C GLN A 137 -11.77 -0.54 -4.48
N ALA A 138 -12.59 0.50 -4.65
CA ALA A 138 -12.88 1.06 -5.97
C ALA A 138 -11.62 1.57 -6.70
N LYS A 139 -10.62 2.08 -5.98
CA LYS A 139 -9.35 2.51 -6.60
C LYS A 139 -8.53 1.33 -7.11
N VAL A 140 -8.52 0.22 -6.37
CA VAL A 140 -7.86 -1.02 -6.80
C VAL A 140 -8.63 -1.66 -7.96
N GLU A 141 -9.97 -1.67 -7.91
CA GLU A 141 -10.82 -2.17 -8.99
C GLU A 141 -10.65 -1.38 -10.28
N ARG A 142 -10.43 -0.05 -10.21
CA ARG A 142 -10.07 0.77 -11.38
C ARG A 142 -8.76 0.28 -12.01
N ALA A 143 -7.74 0.00 -11.22
CA ALA A 143 -6.47 -0.53 -11.72
C ALA A 143 -6.62 -1.93 -12.32
N LEU A 144 -7.39 -2.81 -11.66
CA LEU A 144 -7.73 -4.15 -12.17
C LEU A 144 -8.48 -4.06 -13.49
N ASN A 145 -9.48 -3.18 -13.61
CA ASN A 145 -10.24 -2.99 -14.82
C ASN A 145 -9.35 -2.50 -15.97
N TYR A 146 -8.47 -1.52 -15.71
CA TYR A 146 -7.50 -1.09 -16.73
C TYR A 146 -6.61 -2.24 -17.20
N TYR A 147 -6.06 -3.01 -16.26
CA TYR A 147 -5.21 -4.17 -16.55
C TYR A 147 -5.95 -5.22 -17.40
N GLN A 148 -7.18 -5.56 -17.04
CA GLN A 148 -7.98 -6.55 -17.76
C GLN A 148 -8.40 -6.09 -19.15
N VAL A 149 -8.85 -4.84 -19.29
CA VAL A 149 -9.40 -4.32 -20.55
C VAL A 149 -8.30 -3.94 -21.54
N ASN A 150 -7.23 -3.30 -21.07
CA ASN A 150 -6.22 -2.72 -21.95
C ASN A 150 -4.98 -3.59 -22.10
N VAL A 151 -4.56 -4.32 -21.05
CA VAL A 151 -3.25 -5.02 -21.08
C VAL A 151 -3.40 -6.50 -21.42
N ILE A 152 -4.34 -7.20 -20.77
CA ILE A 152 -4.60 -8.61 -21.03
C ILE A 152 -5.67 -8.73 -22.12
N LYS A 153 -5.26 -8.47 -23.37
CA LYS A 153 -6.10 -8.64 -24.56
C LYS A 153 -6.27 -10.10 -25.01
N SER A 154 -5.67 -11.06 -24.29
CA SER A 154 -5.56 -12.47 -24.70
C SER A 154 -6.03 -13.44 -23.61
N ASP A 155 -6.75 -14.48 -24.02
CA ASP A 155 -7.31 -15.54 -23.14
C ASP A 155 -6.25 -16.41 -22.43
N VAL A 156 -4.97 -16.22 -22.75
CA VAL A 156 -3.87 -17.03 -22.21
C VAL A 156 -3.64 -16.78 -20.72
N VAL A 157 -3.93 -15.58 -20.22
CA VAL A 157 -3.75 -15.22 -18.80
C VAL A 157 -5.11 -15.18 -18.12
N SER A 158 -5.30 -16.02 -17.11
CA SER A 158 -6.55 -16.01 -16.33
C SER A 158 -6.81 -14.63 -15.74
N PRO A 159 -8.02 -14.05 -15.92
CA PRO A 159 -8.34 -12.74 -15.36
C PRO A 159 -8.13 -12.71 -13.85
N LEU A 160 -7.47 -11.65 -13.37
CA LEU A 160 -7.27 -11.38 -11.95
C LEU A 160 -8.46 -10.56 -11.43
N THR A 161 -9.42 -11.20 -10.77
CA THR A 161 -10.53 -10.51 -10.11
C THR A 161 -10.13 -9.98 -8.74
N ILE A 162 -10.96 -9.12 -8.13
CA ILE A 162 -10.73 -8.67 -6.75
C ILE A 162 -10.66 -9.85 -5.78
N ASP A 163 -11.50 -10.87 -5.93
CA ASP A 163 -11.48 -12.07 -5.08
C ASP A 163 -10.19 -12.90 -5.25
N LYS A 164 -9.69 -13.02 -6.47
CA LYS A 164 -8.38 -13.67 -6.70
C LYS A 164 -7.24 -12.86 -6.12
N LEU A 165 -7.27 -11.52 -6.25
CA LEU A 165 -6.29 -10.65 -5.63
C LEU A 165 -6.30 -10.80 -4.09
N ARG A 166 -7.50 -10.81 -3.49
CA ARG A 166 -7.70 -11.06 -2.06
C ARG A 166 -7.11 -12.41 -1.64
N LYS A 167 -7.45 -13.49 -2.34
CA LYS A 167 -7.05 -14.85 -1.98
C LYS A 167 -5.57 -15.13 -2.24
N ASP A 168 -5.11 -14.89 -3.46
CA ASP A 168 -3.82 -15.37 -3.95
C ASP A 168 -2.68 -14.46 -3.45
N PHE A 169 -2.95 -13.16 -3.29
CA PHE A 169 -1.97 -12.17 -2.83
C PHE A 169 -2.18 -11.74 -1.39
N ILE A 170 -3.31 -11.07 -1.09
CA ILE A 170 -3.47 -10.36 0.20
C ILE A 170 -3.53 -11.33 1.38
N TYR A 171 -4.43 -12.31 1.33
CA TYR A 171 -4.59 -13.31 2.37
C TYR A 171 -3.31 -14.11 2.58
N ARG A 172 -2.66 -14.53 1.49
CA ARG A 172 -1.37 -15.22 1.53
C ARG A 172 -0.31 -14.37 2.23
N ALA A 173 -0.22 -13.08 1.90
CA ALA A 173 0.72 -12.17 2.51
C ALA A 173 0.44 -11.94 4.01
N LEU A 174 -0.82 -11.88 4.41
CA LEU A 174 -1.22 -11.74 5.82
C LEU A 174 -0.92 -12.99 6.65
N THR A 175 -1.13 -14.19 6.10
CA THR A 175 -1.09 -15.45 6.87
C THR A 175 0.25 -16.20 6.81
N THR A 176 1.19 -15.80 5.96
CA THR A 176 2.50 -16.46 5.87
C THR A 176 3.39 -16.13 7.08
N LYS A 177 3.41 -17.04 8.07
CA LYS A 177 3.99 -16.84 9.42
C LYS A 177 5.51 -16.56 9.51
N ASN A 178 6.27 -16.63 8.43
CA ASN A 178 7.73 -16.42 8.44
C ASN A 178 8.22 -15.40 7.39
N ARG A 179 7.32 -14.61 6.82
CA ARG A 179 7.67 -13.60 5.80
C ARG A 179 6.93 -12.29 6.05
N PRO A 180 7.23 -11.57 7.15
CA PRO A 180 6.54 -10.32 7.48
C PRO A 180 6.64 -9.27 6.37
N GLY A 181 7.71 -9.31 5.55
CA GLY A 181 7.88 -8.44 4.39
C GLY A 181 6.80 -8.57 3.31
N LEU A 182 6.01 -9.66 3.26
CA LEU A 182 4.92 -9.78 2.29
C LEU A 182 3.78 -8.80 2.58
N ARG A 183 3.52 -8.50 3.86
CA ARG A 183 2.51 -7.49 4.24
C ARG A 183 2.90 -6.11 3.77
N THR A 184 4.19 -5.80 3.76
CA THR A 184 4.71 -4.55 3.16
C THR A 184 4.35 -4.43 1.68
N LEU A 185 4.28 -5.54 0.93
CA LEU A 185 3.88 -5.51 -0.47
C LEU A 185 2.39 -5.18 -0.62
N VAL A 186 1.54 -5.72 0.25
CA VAL A 186 0.10 -5.38 0.29
C VAL A 186 -0.08 -3.90 0.61
N THR A 187 0.57 -3.41 1.67
CA THR A 187 0.42 -2.02 2.10
C THR A 187 0.99 -1.05 1.07
N ALA A 188 2.12 -1.37 0.44
CA ALA A 188 2.68 -0.59 -0.67
C ALA A 188 1.76 -0.59 -1.90
N PHE A 189 1.17 -1.73 -2.25
CA PHE A 189 0.22 -1.83 -3.37
C PHE A 189 -1.03 -0.98 -3.14
N ILE A 190 -1.65 -1.08 -1.95
CA ILE A 190 -2.82 -0.28 -1.58
C ILE A 190 -2.47 1.21 -1.62
N THR A 191 -1.35 1.61 -0.98
CA THR A 191 -0.90 3.00 -0.93
C THR A 191 -0.64 3.55 -2.34
N PHE A 192 0.02 2.77 -3.20
CA PHE A 192 0.28 3.17 -4.59
C PHE A 192 -1.01 3.44 -5.36
N CYS A 193 -2.04 2.61 -5.16
CA CYS A 193 -3.33 2.77 -5.83
C CYS A 193 -4.12 4.01 -5.36
N ILE A 194 -4.18 4.24 -4.05
CA ILE A 194 -5.00 5.33 -3.46
C ILE A 194 -4.34 6.70 -3.61
N GLU A 195 -3.01 6.77 -3.57
CA GLU A 195 -2.30 8.04 -3.66
C GLU A 195 -2.38 8.66 -5.07
N TRP A 196 -2.68 7.86 -6.10
CA TRP A 196 -2.80 8.35 -7.48
C TRP A 196 -3.83 9.46 -7.65
N ASP A 197 -5.02 9.35 -7.04
CA ASP A 197 -6.06 10.38 -7.18
C ASP A 197 -5.59 11.70 -6.59
N PHE A 198 -5.02 11.67 -5.38
CA PHE A 198 -4.47 12.85 -4.72
C PHE A 198 -3.33 13.48 -5.52
N ARG A 199 -2.44 12.66 -6.11
CA ARG A 199 -1.35 13.16 -6.96
C ARG A 199 -1.87 13.74 -8.25
N LYS A 200 -2.86 13.11 -8.89
CA LYS A 200 -3.50 13.65 -10.08
C LYS A 200 -4.01 15.08 -9.85
N ASP A 201 -4.65 15.34 -8.72
CA ASP A 201 -5.16 16.66 -8.37
C ASP A 201 -4.05 17.72 -8.25
N HIS A 202 -2.80 17.33 -7.93
CA HIS A 202 -1.67 18.28 -7.92
C HIS A 202 -1.34 18.83 -9.31
N PHE A 203 -1.69 18.14 -10.40
CA PHE A 203 -1.56 18.72 -11.74
C PHE A 203 -2.63 19.78 -12.02
N GLU A 204 -3.81 19.63 -11.43
CA GLU A 204 -4.92 20.57 -11.60
C GLU A 204 -4.69 21.85 -10.78
N TYR A 205 -4.17 21.72 -9.56
CA TYR A 205 -3.99 22.83 -8.62
C TYR A 205 -2.54 23.32 -8.48
N GLY A 206 -1.57 22.60 -9.06
CA GLY A 206 -0.16 22.91 -8.95
C GLY A 206 0.29 24.09 -9.81
N VAL A 207 1.47 24.62 -9.49
CA VAL A 207 2.15 25.60 -10.35
C VAL A 207 2.92 24.81 -11.40
N GLY A 208 2.58 24.95 -12.69
CA GLY A 208 3.04 24.06 -13.76
C GLY A 208 4.56 23.84 -13.88
N ASN A 209 5.38 24.81 -13.45
CA ASN A 209 6.85 24.69 -13.43
C ASN A 209 7.42 24.46 -12.01
N GLY A 210 6.61 23.92 -11.10
CA GLY A 210 7.04 23.51 -9.77
C GLY A 210 7.87 22.23 -9.77
N THR A 211 8.02 21.61 -8.61
CA THR A 211 8.73 20.34 -8.48
C THR A 211 7.90 19.16 -9.02
N SER A 212 8.56 18.27 -9.76
CA SER A 212 7.99 16.97 -10.19
C SER A 212 8.25 15.84 -9.18
N GLU A 213 8.96 16.12 -8.08
CA GLU A 213 9.36 15.13 -7.07
C GLU A 213 8.20 14.26 -6.56
N PRO A 214 7.01 14.79 -6.21
CA PRO A 214 5.94 13.96 -5.68
C PRO A 214 5.46 12.88 -6.67
N PHE A 215 5.51 13.19 -7.96
CA PHE A 215 5.13 12.26 -9.04
C PHE A 215 6.20 11.20 -9.25
N PHE A 216 7.48 11.60 -9.34
CA PHE A 216 8.60 10.67 -9.48
C PHE A 216 8.70 9.73 -8.28
N SER A 217 8.58 10.27 -7.06
CA SER A 217 8.59 9.48 -5.83
C SER A 217 7.41 8.50 -5.74
N HIS A 218 6.23 8.87 -6.25
CA HIS A 218 5.09 7.95 -6.35
C HIS A 218 5.31 6.84 -7.39
N LEU A 219 5.70 7.18 -8.62
CA LEU A 219 5.96 6.21 -9.68
C LEU A 219 7.13 5.27 -9.33
N PHE A 220 8.19 5.81 -8.72
CA PHE A 220 9.33 5.03 -8.27
C PHE A 220 8.94 4.00 -7.20
N ARG A 221 8.09 4.36 -6.23
CA ARG A 221 7.55 3.40 -5.27
C ARG A 221 6.76 2.27 -5.94
N GLY A 222 5.99 2.60 -6.98
CA GLY A 222 5.33 1.59 -7.82
C GLY A 222 6.32 0.66 -8.54
N CYS A 223 7.42 1.21 -9.06
CA CYS A 223 8.49 0.43 -9.69
C CYS A 223 9.21 -0.50 -8.70
N ILE A 224 9.49 -0.01 -7.48
CA ILE A 224 10.08 -0.81 -6.39
C ILE A 224 9.11 -1.91 -5.94
N LEU A 225 7.81 -1.62 -5.88
CA LEU A 225 6.79 -2.62 -5.60
C LEU A 225 6.80 -3.72 -6.67
N PHE A 226 6.85 -3.36 -7.96
CA PHE A 226 6.95 -4.32 -9.07
C PHE A 226 8.19 -5.24 -8.91
N GLU A 227 9.37 -4.65 -8.70
CA GLU A 227 10.60 -5.41 -8.47
C GLU A 227 10.47 -6.33 -7.24
N SER A 228 9.90 -5.82 -6.15
CA SER A 228 9.74 -6.56 -4.91
C SER A 228 8.76 -7.73 -5.05
N LEU A 229 7.68 -7.58 -5.81
CA LEU A 229 6.71 -8.64 -6.12
C LEU A 229 7.36 -9.77 -6.93
N LEU A 230 8.26 -9.45 -7.86
CA LEU A 230 9.04 -10.45 -8.60
C LEU A 230 10.01 -11.20 -7.68
N MET A 231 10.78 -10.46 -6.87
CA MET A 231 11.79 -11.03 -5.97
C MET A 231 11.18 -11.90 -4.86
N HIS A 232 9.96 -11.56 -4.41
CA HIS A 232 9.26 -12.30 -3.37
C HIS A 232 8.25 -13.31 -3.93
N ASN A 233 8.37 -13.70 -5.20
CA ASN A 233 7.57 -14.76 -5.80
C ASN A 233 7.50 -15.98 -4.87
N PRO A 234 6.31 -16.36 -4.39
CA PRO A 234 6.17 -17.39 -3.37
C PRO A 234 6.25 -18.80 -3.93
N VAL A 235 6.17 -18.98 -5.26
CA VAL A 235 6.29 -20.28 -5.93
C VAL A 235 7.75 -20.60 -6.21
N ASN A 236 8.46 -19.69 -6.88
CA ASN A 236 9.87 -19.85 -7.24
C ASN A 236 10.59 -18.52 -7.00
N MET A 237 11.36 -18.42 -5.91
CA MET A 237 12.20 -17.24 -5.70
C MET A 237 13.24 -17.16 -6.82
N PRO A 238 13.36 -16.01 -7.51
CA PRO A 238 14.35 -15.86 -8.56
C PRO A 238 15.78 -15.93 -8.00
N VAL A 239 16.72 -16.33 -8.85
CA VAL A 239 18.15 -16.41 -8.50
C VAL A 239 18.83 -15.05 -8.70
N GLY A 240 18.31 -14.24 -9.63
CA GLY A 240 18.76 -12.89 -9.91
C GLY A 240 18.70 -11.97 -8.68
N LYS A 241 19.72 -11.14 -8.51
CA LYS A 241 19.86 -10.22 -7.36
C LYS A 241 19.35 -8.81 -7.65
N ASN A 242 19.03 -8.51 -8.91
CA ASN A 242 18.52 -7.22 -9.35
C ASN A 242 17.44 -7.42 -10.42
N LEU A 243 16.58 -6.42 -10.61
CA LEU A 243 15.48 -6.48 -11.57
C LEU A 243 15.89 -6.99 -12.97
N GLY A 244 16.99 -6.48 -13.51
CA GLY A 244 17.48 -6.89 -14.83
C GLY A 244 17.80 -8.38 -14.90
N SER A 245 18.53 -8.91 -13.90
CA SER A 245 18.84 -10.34 -13.82
C SER A 245 17.62 -11.23 -13.60
N VAL A 246 16.61 -10.76 -12.87
CA VAL A 246 15.36 -11.52 -12.65
C VAL A 246 14.56 -11.62 -13.94
N LEU A 247 14.47 -10.52 -14.71
CA LEU A 247 13.72 -10.48 -15.97
C LEU A 247 14.40 -11.25 -17.12
N THR A 248 15.67 -11.61 -17.00
CA THR A 248 16.34 -12.47 -18.00
C THR A 248 16.12 -13.96 -17.76
N GLU A 249 15.67 -14.36 -16.56
CA GLU A 249 15.41 -15.76 -16.22
C GLU A 249 14.31 -16.35 -17.10
N LYS A 250 14.61 -17.47 -17.78
CA LYS A 250 13.69 -18.13 -18.71
C LYS A 250 12.35 -18.47 -18.04
N ALA A 251 12.39 -19.03 -16.83
CA ALA A 251 11.19 -19.42 -16.09
C ALA A 251 10.29 -18.23 -15.71
N ILE A 252 10.88 -17.06 -15.45
CA ILE A 252 10.11 -15.83 -15.18
C ILE A 252 9.49 -15.31 -16.47
N LYS A 253 10.28 -15.21 -17.56
CA LYS A 253 9.79 -14.74 -18.86
C LYS A 253 8.63 -15.57 -19.41
N GLU A 254 8.75 -16.90 -19.32
CA GLU A 254 7.69 -17.82 -19.77
C GLU A 254 6.39 -17.63 -18.97
N LYS A 255 6.48 -17.49 -17.65
CA LYS A 255 5.29 -17.27 -16.80
C LYS A 255 4.65 -15.91 -17.01
N LEU A 256 5.44 -14.88 -17.31
CA LEU A 256 4.95 -13.52 -17.59
C LEU A 256 4.58 -13.33 -19.08
N GLY A 257 4.85 -14.31 -19.94
CA GLY A 257 4.56 -14.20 -21.37
C GLY A 257 5.33 -13.08 -22.08
N ILE A 258 6.58 -12.81 -21.66
CA ILE A 258 7.39 -11.71 -22.21
C ILE A 258 8.62 -12.20 -22.97
N GLY A 259 9.00 -11.41 -23.99
CA GLY A 259 10.27 -11.56 -24.70
C GLY A 259 11.48 -11.05 -23.92
N GLU A 260 12.60 -10.88 -24.63
CA GLU A 260 13.81 -10.31 -24.05
C GLU A 260 13.66 -8.81 -23.80
N ILE A 261 13.98 -8.35 -22.59
CA ILE A 261 14.03 -6.93 -22.24
C ILE A 261 15.49 -6.55 -22.08
N LYS A 262 15.97 -5.64 -22.93
CA LYS A 262 17.36 -5.18 -22.93
C LYS A 262 17.46 -3.82 -22.23
N GLY A 263 18.46 -3.67 -21.37
CA GLY A 263 18.87 -2.36 -20.87
C GLY A 263 19.66 -1.58 -21.93
N LYS A 264 20.01 -0.33 -21.63
CA LYS A 264 21.08 0.35 -22.38
C LYS A 264 22.39 -0.39 -22.12
N GLY A 265 23.02 -0.89 -23.18
CA GLY A 265 24.29 -1.62 -23.09
C GLY A 265 25.43 -0.72 -22.63
N GLY A 266 26.61 -1.31 -22.34
CA GLY A 266 27.85 -0.53 -22.21
C GLY A 266 27.96 0.39 -20.98
N GLY A 267 27.11 0.23 -19.95
CA GLY A 267 27.14 1.06 -18.74
C GLY A 267 26.36 2.37 -18.86
N GLU A 268 25.61 2.56 -19.95
CA GLU A 268 24.69 3.68 -20.11
C GLU A 268 23.48 3.56 -19.17
N ILE A 269 22.96 4.70 -18.73
CA ILE A 269 21.81 4.80 -17.84
C ILE A 269 20.64 5.39 -18.64
N PHE A 270 19.43 4.89 -18.39
CA PHE A 270 18.22 5.49 -18.95
C PHE A 270 18.02 6.92 -18.40
N VAL A 271 17.66 7.85 -19.28
CA VAL A 271 17.21 9.20 -18.94
C VAL A 271 15.69 9.27 -19.01
N LEU A 272 15.12 10.38 -18.53
CA LEU A 272 13.67 10.55 -18.50
C LEU A 272 13.04 10.54 -19.90
N ASP A 273 13.70 11.16 -20.87
CA ASP A 273 13.22 11.21 -22.25
C ASP A 273 13.14 9.83 -22.89
N ASP A 274 14.04 8.88 -22.53
CA ASP A 274 13.95 7.50 -23.03
C ASP A 274 12.63 6.84 -22.61
N VAL A 275 12.18 7.08 -21.36
CA VAL A 275 10.91 6.55 -20.86
C VAL A 275 9.74 7.17 -21.63
N PHE A 276 9.81 8.48 -21.90
CA PHE A 276 8.76 9.19 -22.62
C PHE A 276 8.68 8.79 -24.10
N GLU A 277 9.82 8.54 -24.75
CA GLU A 277 9.86 8.02 -26.11
C GLU A 277 9.21 6.63 -26.21
N GLU A 278 9.45 5.75 -25.23
CA GLU A 278 8.80 4.43 -25.20
C GLU A 278 7.31 4.52 -24.85
N LEU A 279 6.89 5.48 -24.03
CA LEU A 279 5.46 5.75 -23.79
C LEU A 279 4.70 6.12 -25.06
N ILE A 280 5.34 6.80 -26.02
CA ILE A 280 4.72 7.15 -27.31
C ILE A 280 4.48 5.89 -28.16
N LYS A 281 5.37 4.88 -28.03
CA LYS A 281 5.33 3.62 -28.79
C LYS A 281 4.49 2.53 -28.09
N TYR A 282 3.99 2.80 -26.88
CA TYR A 282 3.28 1.85 -26.07
C TYR A 282 2.03 1.31 -26.78
N ASP A 283 2.00 -0.02 -27.00
CA ASP A 283 0.94 -0.73 -27.71
C ASP A 283 -0.04 -1.47 -26.78
N GLU A 284 0.08 -1.21 -25.47
CA GLU A 284 -0.68 -1.87 -24.41
C GLU A 284 -0.42 -3.37 -24.28
N SER A 285 0.65 -3.90 -24.88
CA SER A 285 1.06 -5.28 -24.64
C SER A 285 1.67 -5.44 -23.24
N ILE A 286 1.61 -6.67 -22.71
CA ILE A 286 2.26 -6.97 -21.44
C ILE A 286 3.79 -6.84 -21.53
N HIS A 287 4.37 -7.14 -22.69
CA HIS A 287 5.80 -6.98 -22.91
C HIS A 287 6.22 -5.53 -22.76
N GLU A 288 5.55 -4.60 -23.46
CA GLU A 288 5.85 -3.17 -23.36
C GLU A 288 5.51 -2.63 -21.97
N THR A 289 4.45 -3.12 -21.33
CA THR A 289 4.08 -2.74 -19.95
C THR A 289 5.22 -3.04 -18.97
N ILE A 290 5.81 -4.24 -19.04
CA ILE A 290 6.94 -4.63 -18.18
C ILE A 290 8.22 -3.89 -18.59
N LYS A 291 8.49 -3.73 -19.89
CA LYS A 291 9.67 -3.01 -20.40
C LYS A 291 9.68 -1.56 -19.95
N ILE A 292 8.58 -0.82 -20.11
CA ILE A 292 8.48 0.58 -19.68
C ILE A 292 8.61 0.68 -18.15
N THR A 293 8.00 -0.23 -17.40
CA THR A 293 8.15 -0.28 -15.94
C THR A 293 9.62 -0.52 -15.53
N TYR A 294 10.32 -1.43 -16.21
CA TYR A 294 11.75 -1.67 -16.01
C TYR A 294 12.61 -0.44 -16.32
N MET A 295 12.32 0.25 -17.43
CA MET A 295 13.01 1.49 -17.80
C MET A 295 12.76 2.58 -16.76
N ALA A 296 11.50 2.84 -16.42
CA ALA A 296 11.09 3.81 -15.41
C ALA A 296 11.76 3.56 -14.06
N ARG A 297 11.83 2.30 -13.61
CA ARG A 297 12.54 1.91 -12.37
C ARG A 297 13.99 2.37 -12.40
N ASN A 298 14.69 2.06 -13.50
CA ASN A 298 16.11 2.38 -13.61
C ASN A 298 16.32 3.89 -13.82
N THR A 299 15.43 4.60 -14.50
CA THR A 299 15.51 6.05 -14.61
C THR A 299 15.28 6.73 -13.26
N PHE A 300 14.10 6.55 -12.65
CA PHE A 300 13.72 7.26 -11.43
C PHE A 300 14.60 6.92 -10.21
N GLY A 301 15.23 5.74 -10.20
CA GLY A 301 16.15 5.33 -9.14
C GLY A 301 17.51 6.03 -9.16
N HIS A 302 17.86 6.73 -10.24
CA HIS A 302 19.19 7.34 -10.40
C HIS A 302 19.23 8.86 -10.22
N ASN A 303 18.11 9.56 -10.45
CA ASN A 303 18.04 11.01 -10.28
C ASN A 303 16.59 11.45 -9.97
N LEU A 304 16.44 12.48 -9.14
CA LEU A 304 15.16 13.17 -8.86
C LEU A 304 15.14 14.61 -9.40
N GLY A 305 16.31 15.21 -9.62
CA GLY A 305 16.46 16.56 -10.18
C GLY A 305 16.57 16.50 -11.71
N TRP A 306 15.53 16.01 -12.37
CA TRP A 306 15.45 16.03 -13.83
C TRP A 306 15.10 17.44 -14.32
N ASP A 307 15.76 17.90 -15.38
CA ASP A 307 15.43 19.18 -16.04
C ASP A 307 14.08 19.10 -16.78
N SER A 308 13.68 17.88 -17.19
CA SER A 308 12.38 17.60 -17.79
C SER A 308 11.33 17.36 -16.71
N ASN A 309 10.16 18.02 -16.85
CA ASN A 309 8.99 17.76 -16.01
C ASN A 309 8.11 16.67 -16.61
N ILE A 310 7.49 15.88 -15.73
CA ILE A 310 6.46 14.92 -16.14
C ILE A 310 5.12 15.65 -16.31
N GLY A 311 4.49 15.52 -17.46
CA GLY A 311 3.15 16.03 -17.72
C GLY A 311 2.05 15.15 -17.12
N HIS A 312 0.85 15.72 -16.95
CA HIS A 312 -0.32 15.01 -16.42
C HIS A 312 -0.59 13.67 -17.15
N ASP A 313 -0.62 13.70 -18.49
CA ASP A 313 -0.93 12.50 -19.29
C ASP A 313 0.18 11.45 -19.21
N GLN A 314 1.45 11.88 -19.13
CA GLN A 314 2.59 10.98 -18.95
C GLN A 314 2.53 10.31 -17.58
N TYR A 315 2.25 11.07 -16.52
CA TYR A 315 2.06 10.54 -15.17
C TYR A 315 0.91 9.54 -15.11
N GLN A 316 -0.25 9.89 -15.65
CA GLN A 316 -1.41 9.00 -15.69
C GLN A 316 -1.10 7.70 -16.44
N LYS A 317 -0.48 7.77 -17.62
CA LYS A 317 -0.09 6.58 -18.39
C LYS A 317 0.91 5.71 -17.64
N LEU A 318 1.95 6.32 -17.07
CA LEU A 318 2.96 5.59 -16.30
C LEU A 318 2.38 4.91 -15.06
N TYR A 319 1.47 5.57 -14.34
CA TYR A 319 0.77 4.94 -13.22
C TYR A 319 0.05 3.66 -13.66
N PHE A 320 -0.75 3.73 -14.74
CA PHE A 320 -1.50 2.58 -15.23
C PHE A 320 -0.61 1.45 -15.77
N ILE A 321 0.51 1.79 -16.41
CA ILE A 321 1.52 0.83 -16.86
C ILE A 321 2.14 0.11 -15.66
N ILE A 322 2.61 0.86 -14.67
CA ILE A 322 3.31 0.31 -13.51
C ILE A 322 2.37 -0.54 -12.65
N VAL A 323 1.14 -0.08 -12.39
CA VAL A 323 0.17 -0.88 -11.61
C VAL A 323 -0.23 -2.15 -12.38
N SER A 324 -0.34 -2.09 -13.71
CA SER A 324 -0.62 -3.27 -14.54
C SER A 324 0.53 -4.27 -14.51
N ALA A 325 1.78 -3.81 -14.49
CA ALA A 325 2.94 -4.69 -14.31
C ALA A 325 2.89 -5.41 -12.96
N CYS A 326 2.59 -4.70 -11.86
CA CYS A 326 2.39 -5.29 -10.54
C CYS A 326 1.27 -6.34 -10.53
N LEU A 327 0.11 -6.00 -11.07
CA LEU A 327 -1.05 -6.88 -11.15
C LEU A 327 -0.76 -8.12 -12.00
N HIS A 328 -0.01 -7.98 -13.10
CA HIS A 328 0.38 -9.11 -13.92
C HIS A 328 1.31 -10.07 -13.18
N VAL A 329 2.28 -9.54 -12.45
CA VAL A 329 3.17 -10.37 -11.61
C VAL A 329 2.36 -11.13 -10.56
N ILE A 330 1.40 -10.48 -9.91
CA ILE A 330 0.49 -11.14 -8.97
C ILE A 330 -0.30 -12.25 -9.69
N ALA A 331 -0.95 -11.92 -10.81
CA ALA A 331 -1.78 -12.85 -11.57
C ALA A 331 -1.01 -14.10 -12.04
N CYS A 332 0.28 -13.97 -12.37
CA CYS A 332 1.08 -15.05 -12.95
C CYS A 332 1.92 -15.80 -11.93
N LEU A 333 2.41 -15.15 -10.88
CA LEU A 333 3.42 -15.71 -9.97
C LEU A 333 2.91 -15.96 -8.54
N TRP A 334 1.79 -15.39 -8.12
CA TRP A 334 1.34 -15.44 -6.72
C TRP A 334 0.22 -16.47 -6.43
N LYS A 335 -0.09 -17.34 -7.39
CA LYS A 335 -1.08 -18.42 -7.25
C LYS A 335 -0.70 -19.47 -6.21
#